data_AF-A0A8S1EEK1-F1
#
_entry.id   AF-A0A8S1EEK1-F1
#
_cell.length_a   1.000
_cell.length_b   1.000
_cell.length_c   1.000
_cell.angle_alpha   90.00
_cell.angle_beta   90.00
_cell.angle_gamma   90.00
#
_symmetry.space_group_name_H-M   'P 1'
#
loop_
_entity.id
_entity.type
_entity.pdbx_description
1 polymer ?
#
loop_
_entity_poly.entity_id
_entity_poly.type
_entity_poly.pdbx_seq_one_letter_code
_entity_poly.pdbx_strand_id
1 'polypeptide(L)'
;MNADSNRTNDYYDGHIEDSCSYTEPVYVRERFYMVAIFGTLVAIVNIIENTFLSIMLFKKKSYRSSHMLYLGLLAFFDVWMAIAYIPLMSLNLFVDYYKSVVLLRAWFMYMLPMITISHIAMTASSFLMVAASLERYVVTVHPTKTKWLQRNRKCIAGFSIILGAACKFSQLFEMTIDYKQECYGTMREYQLSLSPLAQNPVYSYWRIIFRTIFTILIPFFLLALINGRIVVVLSRNEYKFLQSTKLSDAKRKTAVRNATRTLVLCVFTYLLSNVLNVIIILWEYIDIEMLTVDFETFYMFAVDVVSLSTIFAGALRLPIYAACQENLRKEFLDQLKIILSFNRYKGYGPTAKAVVEDIEDRRTPEPNGTVLLVESATANCEATPTCKVIHKSSQTESDRLLCEKVQSV
;
A
#
# COMPACT_ATOMS: atom_id res chain seq x y z
N MET A 1 44.71 -55.22 -20.33
CA MET A 1 44.68 -53.74 -20.40
C MET A 1 43.27 -53.13 -20.41
N ASN A 2 42.17 -53.89 -20.22
CA ASN A 2 40.79 -53.35 -20.26
C ASN A 2 40.08 -53.26 -18.88
N ALA A 3 40.78 -53.46 -17.76
CA ALA A 3 40.17 -53.42 -16.42
C ALA A 3 40.23 -52.04 -15.75
N ASP A 4 41.18 -51.18 -16.12
CA ASP A 4 41.34 -49.84 -15.50
C ASP A 4 40.40 -48.79 -16.09
N SER A 5 39.95 -48.94 -17.34
CA SER A 5 39.01 -48.00 -17.98
C SER A 5 37.60 -48.06 -17.39
N ASN A 6 37.14 -49.25 -16.94
CA ASN A 6 35.83 -49.38 -16.30
C ASN A 6 35.86 -48.78 -14.89
N ARG A 7 36.95 -48.97 -14.15
CA ARG A 7 37.09 -48.46 -12.77
C ARG A 7 37.16 -46.93 -12.71
N THR A 8 37.75 -46.27 -13.72
CA THR A 8 37.70 -44.81 -13.85
C THR A 8 36.33 -44.30 -14.26
N ASN A 9 35.62 -44.99 -15.16
CA ASN A 9 34.26 -44.60 -15.55
C ASN A 9 33.29 -44.73 -14.37
N ASP A 10 33.36 -45.81 -13.59
CA ASP A 10 32.53 -45.99 -12.38
C ASP A 10 32.86 -44.95 -11.29
N TYR A 11 34.13 -44.52 -11.18
CA TYR A 11 34.55 -43.48 -10.22
C TYR A 11 34.13 -42.07 -10.65
N TYR A 12 34.19 -41.76 -11.94
CA TYR A 12 33.72 -40.48 -12.49
C TYR A 12 32.18 -40.40 -12.50
N ASP A 13 31.49 -41.49 -12.84
CA ASP A 13 30.02 -41.55 -12.84
C ASP A 13 29.47 -41.48 -11.40
N GLY A 14 30.12 -42.14 -10.43
CA GLY A 14 29.79 -42.01 -9.01
C GLY A 14 30.00 -40.61 -8.42
N HIS A 15 31.06 -39.89 -8.83
CA HIS A 15 31.27 -38.49 -8.41
C HIS A 15 30.25 -37.53 -9.05
N ILE A 16 29.84 -37.80 -10.30
CA ILE A 16 28.80 -37.02 -10.99
C ILE A 16 27.43 -37.25 -10.31
N GLU A 17 27.08 -38.50 -10.00
CA GLU A 17 25.85 -38.84 -9.25
C GLU A 17 25.79 -38.14 -7.88
N ASP A 18 26.90 -38.14 -7.12
CA ASP A 18 26.96 -37.45 -5.84
C ASP A 18 26.85 -35.91 -5.98
N SER A 19 27.47 -35.32 -7.01
CA SER A 19 27.47 -33.86 -7.23
C SER A 19 26.10 -33.30 -7.68
N CYS A 20 25.36 -34.08 -8.47
CA CYS A 20 24.03 -33.72 -9.00
C CYS A 20 22.88 -34.25 -8.13
N SER A 21 23.19 -34.95 -7.03
CA SER A 21 22.18 -35.40 -6.07
C SER A 21 21.39 -34.23 -5.48
N TYR A 22 20.06 -34.27 -5.61
CA TYR A 22 19.18 -33.25 -5.05
C TYR A 22 18.71 -33.67 -3.67
N THR A 23 19.18 -32.94 -2.65
CA THR A 23 18.65 -33.04 -1.29
C THR A 23 17.40 -32.17 -1.20
N GLU A 24 16.27 -32.81 -0.94
CA GLU A 24 15.01 -32.09 -0.72
C GLU A 24 15.11 -31.22 0.55
N PRO A 25 14.67 -29.95 0.50
CA PRO A 25 14.66 -29.09 1.68
C PRO A 25 13.84 -29.71 2.82
N VAL A 26 14.18 -29.42 4.07
CA VAL A 26 13.42 -29.98 5.20
C VAL A 26 12.00 -29.37 5.24
N TYR A 27 11.00 -30.20 5.56
CA TYR A 27 9.58 -29.79 5.71
C TYR A 27 8.91 -29.20 4.46
N VAL A 28 9.26 -29.67 3.25
CA VAL A 28 8.61 -29.19 2.00
C VAL A 28 7.09 -29.32 2.06
N ARG A 29 6.55 -30.40 2.63
CA ARG A 29 5.10 -30.64 2.69
C ARG A 29 4.38 -29.59 3.52
N GLU A 30 4.87 -29.31 4.72
CA GLU A 30 4.30 -28.33 5.64
C GLU A 30 4.37 -26.93 5.04
N ARG A 31 5.53 -26.58 4.48
CA ARG A 31 5.76 -25.31 3.78
C ARG A 31 4.86 -25.17 2.56
N PHE A 32 4.65 -26.24 1.80
CA PHE A 32 3.78 -26.25 0.62
C PHE A 32 2.34 -25.83 0.98
N TYR A 33 1.74 -26.43 2.01
CA TYR A 33 0.39 -26.03 2.43
C TYR A 33 0.33 -24.61 3.00
N MET A 34 1.33 -24.22 3.80
CA MET A 34 1.38 -22.91 4.45
C MET A 34 1.64 -21.76 3.46
N VAL A 35 2.67 -21.89 2.63
CA VAL A 35 3.19 -20.82 1.77
C VAL A 35 2.56 -20.88 0.38
N ALA A 36 2.50 -22.06 -0.22
CA ALA A 36 2.00 -22.20 -1.59
C ALA A 36 0.47 -22.14 -1.61
N ILE A 37 -0.23 -22.96 -0.83
CA ILE A 37 -1.70 -23.00 -0.85
C ILE A 37 -2.31 -21.82 -0.11
N PHE A 38 -2.06 -21.70 1.20
CA PHE A 38 -2.65 -20.63 2.01
C PHE A 38 -2.10 -19.26 1.60
N GLY A 39 -0.79 -19.14 1.37
CA GLY A 39 -0.20 -17.89 0.89
C GLY A 39 -0.74 -17.44 -0.47
N THR A 40 -0.94 -18.34 -1.44
CA THR A 40 -1.57 -17.95 -2.73
C THR A 40 -2.99 -17.47 -2.53
N LEU A 41 -3.79 -18.09 -1.65
CA LEU A 41 -5.14 -17.63 -1.34
C LEU A 41 -5.13 -16.19 -0.79
N VAL A 42 -4.26 -15.92 0.18
CA VAL A 42 -4.09 -14.56 0.76
C VAL A 42 -3.60 -13.58 -0.31
N ALA A 43 -2.67 -13.99 -1.17
CA ALA A 43 -2.17 -13.15 -2.27
C ALA A 43 -3.28 -12.80 -3.26
N ILE A 44 -4.17 -13.74 -3.62
CA ILE A 44 -5.31 -13.48 -4.50
C ILE A 44 -6.27 -12.46 -3.88
N VAL A 45 -6.60 -12.63 -2.59
CA VAL A 45 -7.45 -11.65 -1.86
C VAL A 45 -6.79 -10.28 -1.87
N ASN A 46 -5.49 -10.21 -1.55
CA ASN A 46 -4.71 -8.97 -1.57
C ASN A 46 -4.75 -8.30 -2.95
N ILE A 47 -4.53 -9.04 -4.04
CA ILE A 47 -4.58 -8.53 -5.42
C ILE A 47 -5.96 -7.92 -5.70
N ILE A 48 -7.05 -8.63 -5.40
CA ILE A 48 -8.41 -8.17 -5.69
C ILE A 48 -8.71 -6.88 -4.92
N GLU A 49 -8.49 -6.90 -3.61
CA GLU A 49 -8.83 -5.78 -2.73
C GLU A 49 -7.99 -4.53 -3.01
N ASN A 50 -6.66 -4.68 -3.16
CA ASN A 50 -5.77 -3.56 -3.42
C ASN A 50 -5.89 -3.05 -4.86
N THR A 51 -6.24 -3.89 -5.84
CA THR A 51 -6.55 -3.43 -7.20
C THR A 51 -7.81 -2.56 -7.19
N PHE A 52 -8.88 -3.03 -6.54
CA PHE A 52 -10.11 -2.26 -6.37
C PHE A 52 -9.84 -0.90 -5.71
N LEU A 53 -9.11 -0.91 -4.59
CA LEU A 53 -8.75 0.29 -3.85
C LEU A 53 -7.92 1.27 -4.68
N SER A 54 -6.88 0.76 -5.37
CA SER A 54 -5.99 1.56 -6.19
C SER A 54 -6.73 2.25 -7.35
N ILE A 55 -7.57 1.50 -8.07
CA ILE A 55 -8.38 2.05 -9.17
C ILE A 55 -9.33 3.14 -8.66
N MET A 56 -10.02 2.89 -7.55
CA MET A 56 -10.98 3.85 -6.99
C MET A 56 -10.29 5.16 -6.58
N LEU A 57 -9.14 5.05 -5.89
CA LEU A 57 -8.41 6.22 -5.40
C LEU A 57 -7.76 7.03 -6.51
N PHE A 58 -7.27 6.40 -7.58
CA PHE A 58 -6.66 7.12 -8.70
C PHE A 58 -7.66 7.76 -9.65
N LYS A 59 -8.87 7.20 -9.78
CA LYS A 59 -9.94 7.79 -10.61
C LYS A 59 -10.31 9.21 -10.16
N LYS A 60 -10.43 9.47 -8.85
CA LYS A 60 -10.85 10.78 -8.34
C LYS A 60 -9.69 11.78 -8.24
N LYS A 61 -9.82 12.94 -8.91
CA LYS A 61 -8.82 14.03 -8.85
C LYS A 61 -8.64 14.59 -7.43
N SER A 62 -9.73 14.69 -6.66
CA SER A 62 -9.70 15.15 -5.26
C SER A 62 -8.79 14.27 -4.38
N TYR A 63 -8.86 12.95 -4.56
CA TYR A 63 -8.03 11.99 -3.81
C TYR A 63 -6.55 12.06 -4.18
N ARG A 64 -6.24 12.25 -5.47
CA ARG A 64 -4.86 12.47 -5.93
C ARG A 64 -4.22 13.76 -5.41
N SER A 65 -5.03 14.71 -4.95
CA SER A 65 -4.56 15.95 -4.33
C SER A 65 -4.66 15.93 -2.79
N SER A 66 -5.10 14.82 -2.20
CA SER A 66 -5.28 14.62 -0.76
C SER A 66 -4.29 13.57 -0.21
N HIS A 67 -4.31 13.35 1.10
CA HIS A 67 -3.50 12.34 1.78
C HIS A 67 -3.79 10.92 1.27
N MET A 68 -4.94 10.74 0.61
CA MET A 68 -5.35 9.51 -0.06
C MET A 68 -4.41 9.10 -1.21
N LEU A 69 -3.60 10.03 -1.73
CA LEU A 69 -2.58 9.70 -2.74
C LEU A 69 -1.61 8.64 -2.23
N TYR A 70 -1.10 8.78 -1.00
CA TYR A 70 -0.19 7.80 -0.41
C TYR A 70 -0.85 6.43 -0.28
N LEU A 71 -2.13 6.41 0.13
CA LEU A 71 -2.88 5.16 0.29
C LEU A 71 -3.09 4.46 -1.05
N GLY A 72 -3.40 5.22 -2.12
CA GLY A 72 -3.55 4.68 -3.47
C GLY A 72 -2.24 4.13 -4.05
N LEU A 73 -1.13 4.83 -3.83
CA LEU A 73 0.21 4.37 -4.23
C LEU A 73 0.64 3.13 -3.45
N LEU A 74 0.37 3.09 -2.15
CA LEU A 74 0.61 1.92 -1.33
C LEU A 74 -0.19 0.74 -1.86
N ALA A 75 -1.50 0.90 -2.08
CA ALA A 75 -2.36 -0.16 -2.62
C ALA A 75 -1.83 -0.66 -3.98
N PHE A 76 -1.37 0.24 -4.84
CA PHE A 76 -0.73 -0.13 -6.10
C PHE A 76 0.48 -1.04 -5.88
N PHE A 77 1.44 -0.67 -5.02
CA PHE A 77 2.61 -1.51 -4.78
C PHE A 77 2.29 -2.85 -4.11
N ASP A 78 1.25 -2.92 -3.29
CA ASP A 78 0.82 -4.19 -2.69
C ASP A 78 0.30 -5.19 -3.73
N VAL A 79 -0.37 -4.70 -4.78
CA VAL A 79 -0.75 -5.56 -5.92
C VAL A 79 0.49 -6.15 -6.56
N TRP A 80 1.52 -5.34 -6.81
CA TRP A 80 2.79 -5.83 -7.37
C TRP A 80 3.50 -6.82 -6.44
N MET A 81 3.52 -6.57 -5.13
CA MET A 81 4.08 -7.48 -4.15
C MET A 81 3.35 -8.81 -4.12
N ALA A 82 2.01 -8.80 -4.13
CA ALA A 82 1.19 -10.01 -4.13
C ALA A 82 1.30 -10.79 -5.45
N ILE A 83 1.39 -10.09 -6.59
CA ILE A 83 1.67 -10.73 -7.89
C ILE A 83 3.04 -11.39 -7.89
N ALA A 84 4.06 -10.76 -7.29
CA ALA A 84 5.41 -11.33 -7.21
C ALA A 84 5.53 -12.50 -6.22
N TYR A 85 4.73 -12.50 -5.16
CA TYR A 85 4.70 -13.58 -4.17
C TYR A 85 4.38 -14.95 -4.79
N ILE A 86 3.39 -15.01 -5.68
CA ILE A 86 2.96 -16.28 -6.31
C ILE A 86 4.11 -16.96 -7.07
N PRO A 87 4.77 -16.33 -8.06
CA PRO A 87 5.85 -16.94 -8.80
C PRO A 87 7.14 -17.13 -7.99
N LEU A 88 7.44 -16.25 -7.03
CA LEU A 88 8.67 -16.33 -6.24
C LEU A 88 8.59 -17.32 -5.08
N MET A 89 7.51 -17.29 -4.31
CA MET A 89 7.37 -18.11 -3.11
C MET A 89 6.56 -19.38 -3.39
N SER A 90 5.38 -19.24 -4.02
CA SER A 90 4.49 -20.39 -4.20
C SER A 90 5.00 -21.34 -5.28
N LEU A 91 5.26 -20.85 -6.50
CA LEU A 91 5.74 -21.70 -7.60
C LEU A 91 7.11 -22.34 -7.29
N ASN A 92 7.97 -21.68 -6.52
CA ASN A 92 9.22 -22.29 -6.06
C ASN A 92 8.96 -23.58 -5.25
N LEU A 93 7.99 -23.57 -4.34
CA LEU A 93 7.61 -24.78 -3.60
C LEU A 93 6.90 -25.83 -4.46
N PHE A 94 6.23 -25.44 -5.55
CA PHE A 94 5.72 -26.40 -6.53
C PHE A 94 6.87 -27.11 -7.26
N VAL A 95 7.97 -26.40 -7.56
CA VAL A 95 9.18 -27.00 -8.15
C VAL A 95 9.72 -28.09 -7.24
N ASP A 96 9.91 -27.76 -5.96
CA ASP A 96 10.46 -28.70 -4.97
C ASP A 96 9.51 -29.86 -4.67
N TYR A 97 8.21 -29.60 -4.51
CA TYR A 97 7.21 -30.62 -4.16
C TYR A 97 6.99 -31.65 -5.28
N TYR A 98 6.89 -31.21 -6.54
CA TYR A 98 6.68 -32.10 -7.68
C TYR A 98 7.98 -32.59 -8.32
N LYS A 99 9.14 -32.08 -7.88
CA LYS A 99 10.48 -32.41 -8.41
C LYS A 99 10.52 -32.33 -9.94
N SER A 100 9.93 -31.27 -10.49
CA SER A 100 9.76 -31.10 -11.94
C SER A 100 10.80 -30.16 -12.52
N VAL A 101 11.68 -30.71 -13.37
CA VAL A 101 12.72 -29.95 -14.08
C VAL A 101 12.13 -28.95 -15.08
N VAL A 102 10.95 -29.26 -15.64
CA VAL A 102 10.23 -28.31 -16.53
C VAL A 102 9.82 -27.07 -15.74
N LEU A 103 9.31 -27.25 -14.53
CA LEU A 103 8.91 -26.15 -13.67
C LEU A 103 10.13 -25.37 -13.15
N LEU A 104 11.22 -26.07 -12.85
CA LEU A 104 12.52 -25.48 -12.50
C LEU A 104 13.01 -24.52 -13.60
N ARG A 105 13.09 -25.00 -14.85
CA ARG A 105 13.47 -24.21 -16.03
C ARG A 105 12.59 -22.99 -16.21
N ALA A 106 11.28 -23.16 -16.05
CA ALA A 106 10.32 -22.06 -16.15
C ALA A 106 10.55 -21.02 -15.04
N TRP A 107 10.79 -21.46 -13.80
CA TRP A 107 11.02 -20.57 -12.66
C TRP A 107 12.27 -19.71 -12.82
N PHE A 108 13.39 -20.32 -13.22
CA PHE A 108 14.65 -19.61 -13.43
C PHE A 108 14.57 -18.55 -14.56
N MET A 109 13.65 -18.69 -15.52
CA MET A 109 13.47 -17.73 -16.61
C MET A 109 13.01 -16.34 -16.12
N TYR A 110 12.23 -16.29 -15.05
CA TYR A 110 11.62 -15.03 -14.57
C TYR A 110 12.03 -14.63 -13.15
N MET A 111 12.68 -15.50 -12.37
CA MET A 111 12.91 -15.26 -10.94
C MET A 111 13.68 -13.95 -10.67
N LEU A 112 14.73 -13.65 -11.45
CA LEU A 112 15.63 -12.50 -11.25
C LEU A 112 14.95 -11.15 -11.49
N PRO A 113 14.24 -10.93 -12.62
CA PRO A 113 13.49 -9.70 -12.78
C PRO A 113 12.37 -9.59 -11.74
N MET A 114 11.70 -10.70 -11.39
CA MET A 114 10.61 -10.68 -10.41
C MET A 114 11.08 -10.33 -8.99
N ILE A 115 12.19 -10.89 -8.52
CA ILE A 115 12.76 -10.54 -7.21
C ILE A 115 13.21 -9.08 -7.19
N THR A 116 13.81 -8.58 -8.28
CA THR A 116 14.23 -7.17 -8.35
C THR A 116 13.04 -6.22 -8.25
N ILE A 117 11.99 -6.48 -9.04
CA ILE A 117 10.77 -5.66 -9.04
C ILE A 117 10.07 -5.69 -7.68
N SER A 118 9.98 -6.86 -7.04
CA SER A 118 9.35 -7.00 -5.72
C SER A 118 10.14 -6.22 -4.66
N HIS A 119 11.46 -6.31 -4.61
CA HIS A 119 12.25 -5.56 -3.65
C HIS A 119 12.19 -4.04 -3.88
N ILE A 120 12.11 -3.58 -5.14
CA ILE A 120 11.86 -2.18 -5.47
C ILE A 120 10.49 -1.74 -4.94
N ALA A 121 9.43 -2.52 -5.21
CA ALA A 121 8.07 -2.23 -4.74
C ALA A 121 7.97 -2.19 -3.21
N MET A 122 8.60 -3.14 -2.53
CA MET A 122 8.67 -3.19 -1.07
C MET A 122 9.36 -1.96 -0.48
N THR A 123 10.50 -1.56 -1.06
CA THR A 123 11.28 -0.40 -0.58
C THR A 123 10.58 0.93 -0.88
N ALA A 124 10.01 1.07 -2.08
CA ALA A 124 9.21 2.23 -2.42
C ALA A 124 8.01 2.38 -1.47
N SER A 125 7.36 1.27 -1.12
CA SER A 125 6.24 1.25 -0.16
C SER A 125 6.68 1.68 1.23
N SER A 126 7.83 1.20 1.73
CA SER A 126 8.33 1.59 3.05
C SER A 126 8.62 3.09 3.12
N PHE A 127 9.25 3.67 2.09
CA PHE A 127 9.48 5.11 2.02
C PHE A 127 8.19 5.92 1.87
N LEU A 128 7.20 5.43 1.12
CA LEU A 128 5.88 6.06 1.03
C LEU A 128 5.15 6.05 2.39
N MET A 129 5.25 4.97 3.16
CA MET A 129 4.70 4.93 4.52
C MET A 129 5.39 5.91 5.46
N VAL A 130 6.71 6.07 5.36
CA VAL A 130 7.46 7.07 6.13
C VAL A 130 6.98 8.47 5.76
N ALA A 131 6.88 8.77 4.47
CA ALA A 131 6.39 10.07 3.99
C ALA A 131 4.95 10.36 4.45
N ALA A 132 4.06 9.37 4.35
CA ALA A 132 2.68 9.47 4.81
C ALA A 132 2.60 9.70 6.33
N SER A 133 3.43 8.99 7.11
CA SER A 133 3.51 9.13 8.57
C SER A 133 4.05 10.50 8.96
N LEU A 134 5.07 11.00 8.27
CA LEU A 134 5.61 12.34 8.49
C LEU A 134 4.56 13.41 8.19
N GLU A 135 3.84 13.28 7.09
CA GLU A 135 2.76 14.22 6.77
C GLU A 135 1.67 14.22 7.84
N ARG A 136 1.24 13.03 8.30
CA ARG A 136 0.27 12.93 9.38
C ARG A 136 0.77 13.47 10.69
N TYR A 137 2.04 13.26 11.01
CA TYR A 137 2.66 13.83 12.20
C TYR A 137 2.60 15.35 12.17
N VAL A 138 3.02 15.99 11.07
CA VAL A 138 2.96 17.45 10.93
C VAL A 138 1.52 17.97 11.00
N VAL A 139 0.56 17.29 10.36
CA VAL A 139 -0.87 17.67 10.44
C VAL A 139 -1.42 17.57 11.87
N THR A 140 -0.99 16.55 12.63
CA THR A 140 -1.51 16.28 13.97
C THR A 140 -0.84 17.15 15.05
N VAL A 141 0.46 17.42 14.93
CA VAL A 141 1.26 18.10 15.96
C VAL A 141 1.48 19.59 15.64
N HIS A 142 1.66 19.94 14.36
CA HIS A 142 1.99 21.30 13.91
C HIS A 142 1.10 21.77 12.75
N PRO A 143 -0.21 21.94 12.97
CA PRO A 143 -1.17 22.23 11.90
C PRO A 143 -0.83 23.51 11.10
N THR A 144 -0.14 24.48 11.71
CA THR A 144 0.29 25.74 11.10
C THR A 144 1.38 25.57 10.03
N LYS A 145 2.15 24.47 10.07
CA LYS A 145 3.29 24.21 9.17
C LYS A 145 2.97 23.25 8.00
N THR A 146 1.69 22.92 7.80
CA THR A 146 1.26 21.86 6.85
C THR A 146 1.27 22.28 5.38
N LYS A 147 1.26 23.59 5.08
CA LYS A 147 1.08 24.13 3.72
C LYS A 147 2.15 23.65 2.72
N TRP A 148 3.42 23.67 3.12
CA TRP A 148 4.52 23.28 2.22
C TRP A 148 4.44 21.79 1.84
N LEU A 149 4.15 20.94 2.83
CA LEU A 149 4.10 19.49 2.67
C LEU A 149 2.94 19.07 1.76
N GLN A 150 1.76 19.66 1.97
CA GLN A 150 0.58 19.40 1.14
C GLN A 150 0.77 19.87 -0.30
N ARG A 151 1.47 21.00 -0.52
CA ARG A 151 1.76 21.54 -1.86
C ARG A 151 2.73 20.65 -2.64
N ASN A 152 3.76 20.13 -1.98
CA ASN A 152 4.80 19.30 -2.61
C ASN A 152 4.54 17.79 -2.52
N ARG A 153 3.35 17.36 -2.06
CA ARG A 153 3.02 15.94 -1.80
C ARG A 153 3.36 15.02 -2.96
N LYS A 154 2.99 15.39 -4.19
CA LYS A 154 3.25 14.57 -5.39
C LYS A 154 4.74 14.40 -5.65
N CYS A 155 5.52 15.46 -5.46
CA CYS A 155 6.97 15.42 -5.60
C CYS A 155 7.60 14.54 -4.52
N ILE A 156 7.13 14.64 -3.27
CA ILE A 156 7.60 13.79 -2.15
C ILE A 156 7.30 12.32 -2.47
N ALA A 157 6.08 12.01 -2.89
CA ALA A 157 5.70 10.63 -3.25
C ALA A 157 6.52 10.10 -4.43
N GLY A 158 6.71 10.90 -5.48
CA GLY A 158 7.56 10.52 -6.62
C GLY A 158 9.02 10.31 -6.21
N PHE A 159 9.56 11.18 -5.36
CA PHE A 159 10.90 11.04 -4.80
C PHE A 159 11.06 9.76 -3.97
N SER A 160 10.09 9.42 -3.12
CA SER A 160 10.10 8.16 -2.36
C SER A 160 10.18 6.92 -3.27
N ILE A 161 9.46 6.93 -4.40
CA ILE A 161 9.47 5.83 -5.37
C ILE A 161 10.82 5.75 -6.08
N ILE A 162 11.32 6.88 -6.58
CA ILE A 162 12.61 6.95 -7.29
C ILE A 162 13.75 6.52 -6.36
N LEU A 163 13.74 6.99 -5.10
CA LEU A 163 14.72 6.60 -4.10
C LEU A 163 14.67 5.10 -3.81
N GLY A 164 13.47 4.52 -3.68
CA GLY A 164 13.28 3.08 -3.50
C GLY A 164 13.85 2.27 -4.67
N ALA A 165 13.59 2.71 -5.90
CA ALA A 165 14.16 2.10 -7.10
C ALA A 165 15.69 2.22 -7.13
N ALA A 166 16.24 3.41 -6.87
CA ALA A 166 17.68 3.64 -6.88
C ALA A 166 18.42 2.77 -5.86
N CYS A 167 17.88 2.59 -4.65
CA CYS A 167 18.49 1.76 -3.60
C CYS A 167 18.50 0.25 -3.92
N LYS A 168 17.64 -0.21 -4.83
CA LYS A 168 17.49 -1.63 -5.20
C LYS A 168 17.87 -1.94 -6.64
N PHE A 169 18.16 -0.94 -7.46
CA PHE A 169 18.49 -1.11 -8.88
C PHE A 169 19.69 -2.05 -9.10
N SER A 170 20.70 -2.00 -8.22
CA SER A 170 21.87 -2.86 -8.37
C SER A 170 21.58 -4.35 -8.12
N GLN A 171 20.46 -4.70 -7.48
CA GLN A 171 20.12 -6.08 -7.11
C GLN A 171 20.01 -7.01 -8.34
N LEU A 172 19.59 -6.48 -9.49
CA LEU A 172 19.54 -7.26 -10.73
C LEU A 172 20.92 -7.75 -11.19
N PHE A 173 21.96 -6.95 -10.94
CA PHE A 173 23.34 -7.23 -11.38
C PHE A 173 24.14 -8.02 -10.33
N GLU A 174 23.56 -8.29 -9.17
CA GLU A 174 24.22 -8.96 -8.05
C GLU A 174 24.07 -10.48 -8.06
N MET A 175 23.12 -10.99 -8.86
CA MET A 175 22.80 -12.41 -8.95
C MET A 175 22.99 -12.90 -10.38
N THR A 176 23.60 -14.08 -10.53
CA THR A 176 23.76 -14.79 -11.80
C THR A 176 23.16 -16.19 -11.68
N ILE A 177 22.62 -16.68 -12.79
CA ILE A 177 22.14 -18.06 -12.90
C ILE A 177 23.24 -18.86 -13.58
N ASP A 178 23.80 -19.81 -12.86
CA ASP A 178 24.82 -20.70 -13.37
C ASP A 178 24.15 -21.98 -13.88
N TYR A 179 24.44 -22.35 -15.13
CA TYR A 179 23.96 -23.58 -15.75
C TYR A 179 25.03 -24.66 -15.61
N LYS A 180 24.68 -25.76 -14.94
CA LYS A 180 25.55 -26.92 -14.78
C LYS A 180 25.22 -27.98 -15.82
N GLN A 181 26.01 -28.01 -16.89
CA GLN A 181 25.82 -28.96 -18.00
C GLN A 181 25.92 -30.42 -17.53
N GLU A 182 26.73 -30.71 -16.52
CA GLU A 182 26.90 -32.04 -15.93
C GLU A 182 25.62 -32.56 -15.26
N CYS A 183 24.76 -31.65 -14.79
CA CYS A 183 23.52 -31.98 -14.09
C CYS A 183 22.27 -31.84 -14.99
N TYR A 184 22.44 -31.98 -16.31
CA TYR A 184 21.34 -31.85 -17.27
C TYR A 184 20.18 -32.79 -16.94
N GLY A 185 18.95 -32.26 -16.90
CA GLY A 185 17.75 -33.06 -16.62
C GLY A 185 17.57 -33.43 -15.15
N THR A 186 18.37 -32.85 -14.24
CA THR A 186 18.22 -33.03 -12.79
C THR A 186 17.73 -31.72 -12.13
N MET A 187 17.33 -31.80 -10.86
CA MET A 187 16.91 -30.62 -10.08
C MET A 187 18.07 -29.64 -9.76
N ARG A 188 19.33 -30.02 -10.05
CA ARG A 188 20.53 -29.18 -9.89
C ARG A 188 21.05 -28.60 -11.20
N GLU A 189 20.27 -28.66 -12.27
CA GLU A 189 20.63 -28.10 -13.59
C GLU A 189 20.97 -26.60 -13.53
N TYR A 190 20.27 -25.85 -12.67
CA TYR A 190 20.50 -24.42 -12.45
C TYR A 190 20.85 -24.15 -10.98
N GLN A 191 21.79 -23.23 -10.77
CA GLN A 191 22.16 -22.73 -9.45
C GLN A 191 22.16 -21.20 -9.43
N LEU A 192 21.66 -20.63 -8.35
CA LEU A 192 21.77 -19.20 -8.10
C LEU A 192 23.12 -18.89 -7.44
N SER A 193 23.90 -18.00 -8.04
CA SER A 193 25.21 -17.59 -7.55
C SER A 193 25.30 -16.07 -7.44
N LEU A 194 26.24 -15.61 -6.60
CA LEU A 194 26.62 -14.20 -6.51
C LEU A 194 27.45 -13.81 -7.73
N SER A 195 27.10 -12.68 -8.35
CA SER A 195 27.85 -12.15 -9.48
C SER A 195 29.27 -11.67 -9.08
N PRO A 196 30.20 -11.49 -10.03
CA PRO A 196 31.53 -10.95 -9.73
C PRO A 196 31.50 -9.58 -9.04
N LEU A 197 30.48 -8.76 -9.33
CA LEU A 197 30.25 -7.49 -8.65
C LEU A 197 29.93 -7.72 -7.17
N ALA A 198 29.04 -8.66 -6.88
CA ALA A 198 28.60 -8.98 -5.52
C ALA A 198 29.68 -9.71 -4.68
N GLN A 199 30.63 -10.38 -5.33
CA GLN A 199 31.76 -11.04 -4.67
C GLN A 199 32.88 -10.07 -4.29
N ASN A 200 32.92 -8.86 -4.88
CA ASN A 200 33.91 -7.86 -4.52
C ASN A 200 33.74 -7.45 -3.03
N PRO A 201 34.79 -7.54 -2.19
CA PRO A 201 34.66 -7.36 -0.74
C PRO A 201 34.21 -5.94 -0.36
N VAL A 202 34.69 -4.92 -1.07
CA VAL A 202 34.32 -3.52 -0.81
C VAL A 202 32.85 -3.29 -1.15
N TYR A 203 32.43 -3.79 -2.32
CA TYR A 203 31.04 -3.67 -2.74
C TYR A 203 30.10 -4.48 -1.86
N SER A 204 30.47 -5.71 -1.46
CA SER A 204 29.66 -6.56 -0.60
C SER A 204 29.44 -5.93 0.78
N TYR A 205 30.49 -5.38 1.40
CA TYR A 205 30.40 -4.67 2.67
C TYR A 205 29.51 -3.42 2.56
N TRP A 206 29.73 -2.60 1.54
CA TRP A 206 28.91 -1.42 1.28
C TRP A 206 27.44 -1.80 1.06
N ARG A 207 27.19 -2.81 0.22
CA ARG A 207 25.85 -3.31 -0.12
C ARG A 207 25.09 -3.73 1.13
N ILE A 208 25.68 -4.62 1.94
CA ILE A 208 24.99 -5.19 3.10
C ILE A 208 24.66 -4.08 4.10
N ILE A 209 25.63 -3.23 4.43
CA ILE A 209 25.43 -2.16 5.43
C ILE A 209 24.48 -1.09 4.93
N PHE A 210 24.74 -0.53 3.74
CA PHE A 210 23.92 0.55 3.19
C PHE A 210 22.47 0.08 2.99
N ARG A 211 22.27 -1.08 2.35
CA ARG A 211 20.93 -1.57 2.05
C ARG A 211 20.16 -1.93 3.31
N THR A 212 20.79 -2.61 4.27
CA THR A 212 20.15 -2.96 5.54
C THR A 212 19.77 -1.71 6.34
N ILE A 213 20.70 -0.79 6.54
CA ILE A 213 20.45 0.42 7.32
C ILE A 213 19.40 1.29 6.62
N PHE A 214 19.61 1.59 5.34
CA PHE A 214 18.82 2.61 4.64
C PHE A 214 17.45 2.11 4.18
N THR A 215 17.33 0.85 3.76
CA THR A 215 16.08 0.33 3.19
C THR A 215 15.22 -0.44 4.18
N ILE A 216 15.78 -0.84 5.34
CA ILE A 216 15.11 -1.70 6.32
C ILE A 216 15.06 -1.03 7.70
N LEU A 217 16.21 -0.79 8.34
CA LEU A 217 16.27 -0.30 9.72
C LEU A 217 15.73 1.13 9.85
N ILE A 218 16.21 2.07 9.03
CA ILE A 218 15.79 3.47 9.08
C ILE A 218 14.27 3.60 8.89
N PRO A 219 13.64 3.05 7.84
CA PRO A 219 12.19 3.10 7.69
C PRO A 219 11.44 2.48 8.88
N PHE A 220 11.90 1.33 9.37
CA PHE A 220 11.25 0.64 10.50
C PHE A 220 11.25 1.51 11.77
N PHE A 221 12.42 2.00 12.20
CA PHE A 221 12.52 2.80 13.41
C PHE A 221 11.87 4.18 13.26
N LEU A 222 12.00 4.83 12.10
CA LEU A 222 11.29 6.09 11.85
C LEU A 222 9.77 5.90 11.94
N LEU A 223 9.23 4.83 11.34
CA LEU A 223 7.81 4.53 11.42
C LEU A 223 7.37 4.27 12.86
N ALA A 224 8.13 3.47 13.62
CA ALA A 224 7.83 3.19 15.02
C ALA A 224 7.83 4.46 15.89
N LEU A 225 8.86 5.30 15.76
CA LEU A 225 8.99 6.53 16.53
C LEU A 225 7.92 7.57 16.15
N ILE A 226 7.69 7.80 14.86
CA ILE A 226 6.70 8.77 14.38
C ILE A 226 5.30 8.33 14.80
N ASN A 227 4.92 7.06 14.55
CA ASN A 227 3.58 6.58 14.88
C ASN A 227 3.36 6.46 16.39
N GLY A 228 4.39 6.12 17.17
CA GLY A 228 4.35 6.19 18.63
C GLY A 228 4.02 7.61 19.12
N ARG A 229 4.66 8.64 18.56
CA ARG A 229 4.34 10.04 18.89
C ARG A 229 2.94 10.45 18.43
N ILE A 230 2.49 10.02 17.25
CA ILE A 230 1.13 10.28 16.77
C ILE A 230 0.10 9.72 17.76
N VAL A 231 0.26 8.47 18.22
CA VAL A 231 -0.66 7.82 19.17
C VAL A 231 -0.73 8.58 20.51
N VAL A 232 0.41 9.00 21.04
CA VAL A 232 0.47 9.79 22.29
C VAL A 232 -0.25 11.15 22.13
N VAL A 233 -0.08 11.82 21.00
CA VAL A 233 -0.77 13.10 20.75
C VAL A 233 -2.26 12.88 20.50
N LEU A 234 -2.62 11.83 19.78
CA LEU A 234 -4.01 11.49 19.46
C LEU A 234 -4.83 11.20 20.73
N SER A 235 -4.29 10.37 21.62
CA SER A 235 -4.91 10.04 22.91
C SER A 235 -5.10 11.28 23.79
N ARG A 236 -4.11 12.17 23.86
CA ARG A 236 -4.22 13.44 24.60
C ARG A 236 -5.28 14.38 24.02
N ASN A 237 -5.41 14.43 22.69
CA ASN A 237 -6.37 15.29 22.02
C ASN A 237 -7.82 14.76 22.11
N GLU A 238 -8.00 13.44 22.22
CA GLU A 238 -9.32 12.82 22.41
C GLU A 238 -9.98 13.29 23.72
N TYR A 239 -9.21 13.33 24.81
CA TYR A 239 -9.68 13.85 26.10
C TYR A 239 -10.14 15.31 26.02
N LYS A 240 -9.40 16.17 25.30
CA LYS A 240 -9.75 17.59 25.13
C LYS A 240 -10.98 17.81 24.24
N PHE A 241 -11.23 16.92 23.28
CA PHE A 241 -12.35 17.05 22.35
C PHE A 241 -13.71 16.80 22.98
N LEU A 242 -13.78 15.84 23.93
CA LEU A 242 -14.99 15.56 24.72
C LEU A 242 -15.52 16.80 25.45
N GLN A 243 -14.70 17.84 25.62
CA GLN A 243 -15.04 19.09 26.27
C GLN A 243 -15.46 20.22 25.30
N SER A 244 -15.53 20.00 23.98
CA SER A 244 -15.77 21.08 22.99
C SER A 244 -17.16 21.08 22.34
N THR A 245 -17.77 22.27 22.18
CA THR A 245 -19.23 22.46 21.97
C THR A 245 -19.69 22.76 20.52
N LYS A 246 -18.80 22.88 19.52
CA LYS A 246 -19.19 23.27 18.14
C LYS A 246 -19.29 22.08 17.18
N LEU A 247 -20.50 21.77 16.70
CA LEU A 247 -20.85 20.58 15.89
C LEU A 247 -20.13 20.50 14.52
N SER A 248 -19.96 21.62 13.81
CA SER A 248 -19.34 21.62 12.47
C SER A 248 -17.83 21.36 12.52
N ASP A 249 -17.12 22.04 13.43
CA ASP A 249 -15.70 21.78 13.68
C ASP A 249 -15.46 20.38 14.26
N ALA A 250 -16.42 19.86 15.03
CA ALA A 250 -16.40 18.50 15.55
C ALA A 250 -16.42 17.45 14.43
N LYS A 251 -17.27 17.61 13.40
CA LYS A 251 -17.29 16.69 12.24
C LYS A 251 -15.95 16.69 11.49
N ARG A 252 -15.39 17.86 11.18
CA ARG A 252 -14.10 17.97 10.49
C ARG A 252 -12.94 17.36 11.31
N LYS A 253 -12.89 17.63 12.62
CA LYS A 253 -11.87 17.06 13.53
C LYS A 253 -12.00 15.53 13.63
N THR A 254 -13.21 15.01 13.67
CA THR A 254 -13.48 13.56 13.70
C THR A 254 -12.99 12.88 12.43
N ALA A 255 -13.26 13.46 11.25
CA ALA A 255 -12.77 12.93 9.98
C ALA A 255 -11.23 12.88 9.91
N VAL A 256 -10.54 13.93 10.37
CA VAL A 256 -9.08 13.96 10.45
C VAL A 256 -8.56 12.88 11.40
N ARG A 257 -9.14 12.74 12.59
CA ARG A 257 -8.77 11.70 13.57
C ARG A 257 -8.95 10.30 13.02
N ASN A 258 -10.10 10.02 12.42
CA ASN A 258 -10.39 8.71 11.81
C ASN A 258 -9.35 8.38 10.74
N ALA A 259 -8.98 9.35 9.91
CA ALA A 259 -7.95 9.18 8.90
C ALA A 259 -6.52 9.04 9.49
N THR A 260 -6.24 9.63 10.66
CA THR A 260 -5.00 9.39 11.42
C THR A 260 -4.98 8.00 12.03
N ARG A 261 -6.07 7.55 12.69
CA ARG A 261 -6.19 6.20 13.26
C ARG A 261 -6.02 5.12 12.19
N THR A 262 -6.60 5.35 11.01
CA THR A 262 -6.43 4.48 9.84
C THR A 262 -4.96 4.32 9.48
N LEU A 263 -4.23 5.43 9.31
CA LEU A 263 -2.81 5.37 8.97
C LEU A 263 -2.01 4.65 10.07
N VAL A 264 -2.27 4.97 11.35
CA VAL A 264 -1.59 4.33 12.48
C VAL A 264 -1.79 2.82 12.46
N LEU A 265 -3.00 2.34 12.18
CA LEU A 265 -3.28 0.90 12.06
C LEU A 265 -2.56 0.28 10.85
N CYS A 266 -2.56 0.93 9.69
CA CYS A 266 -1.82 0.44 8.52
C CYS A 266 -0.31 0.36 8.78
N VAL A 267 0.26 1.33 9.49
CA VAL A 267 1.68 1.31 9.85
C VAL A 267 1.95 0.27 10.92
N PHE A 268 1.06 0.10 11.90
CA PHE A 268 1.18 -0.93 12.91
C PHE A 268 1.20 -2.33 12.29
N THR A 269 0.30 -2.63 11.34
CA THR A 269 0.31 -3.91 10.63
C THR A 269 1.58 -4.11 9.82
N TYR A 270 2.12 -3.05 9.20
CA TYR A 270 3.41 -3.11 8.51
C TYR A 270 4.58 -3.38 9.47
N LEU A 271 4.64 -2.69 10.62
CA LEU A 271 5.69 -2.92 11.60
C LEU A 271 5.62 -4.35 12.10
N LEU A 272 4.42 -4.83 12.45
CA LEU A 272 4.20 -6.20 12.91
C LEU A 272 4.66 -7.24 11.87
N SER A 273 4.34 -7.03 10.59
CA SER A 273 4.76 -7.95 9.52
C SER A 273 6.27 -7.94 9.25
N ASN A 274 6.99 -6.89 9.69
CA ASN A 274 8.42 -6.71 9.43
C ASN A 274 9.30 -6.90 10.68
N VAL A 275 8.74 -7.05 11.88
CA VAL A 275 9.54 -7.27 13.10
C VAL A 275 10.44 -8.49 12.94
N LEU A 276 9.88 -9.61 12.46
CA LEU A 276 10.64 -10.85 12.27
C LEU A 276 11.76 -10.66 11.24
N ASN A 277 11.50 -9.92 10.15
CA ASN A 277 12.51 -9.59 9.15
C ASN A 277 13.69 -8.82 9.77
N VAL A 278 13.41 -7.83 10.62
CA VAL A 278 14.46 -7.07 11.33
C VAL A 278 15.26 -7.98 12.25
N ILE A 279 14.61 -8.90 12.97
CA ILE A 279 15.30 -9.87 13.84
C ILE A 279 16.24 -10.76 13.02
N ILE A 280 15.76 -11.32 11.91
CA ILE A 280 16.56 -12.18 11.02
C ILE A 280 17.79 -11.44 10.52
N ILE A 281 17.62 -10.21 10.02
CA ILE A 281 18.73 -9.44 9.44
C ILE A 281 19.77 -9.05 10.50
N LEU A 282 19.33 -8.70 11.72
CA LEU A 282 20.26 -8.43 12.82
C LEU A 282 21.02 -9.70 13.21
N TRP A 283 20.37 -10.86 13.19
CA TRP A 283 21.02 -12.13 13.46
C TRP A 283 22.01 -12.51 12.34
N GLU A 284 21.63 -12.37 11.07
CA GLU A 284 22.49 -12.61 9.91
C GLU A 284 23.76 -11.76 9.96
N TYR A 285 23.67 -10.52 10.49
CA TYR A 285 24.84 -9.67 10.69
C TYR A 285 25.75 -10.13 11.84
N ILE A 286 25.18 -10.70 12.91
CA ILE A 286 25.96 -11.17 14.07
C ILE A 286 26.64 -12.50 13.76
N ASP A 287 25.89 -13.46 13.23
CA ASP A 287 26.36 -14.82 12.97
C ASP A 287 25.49 -15.50 11.89
N ILE A 288 25.98 -15.47 10.66
CA ILE A 288 25.33 -16.13 9.52
C ILE A 288 25.46 -17.66 9.58
N GLU A 289 26.56 -18.18 10.12
CA GLU A 289 26.83 -19.62 10.16
C GLU A 289 25.88 -20.31 11.14
N MET A 290 25.71 -19.74 12.34
CA MET A 290 24.75 -20.24 13.33
C MET A 290 23.33 -20.29 12.76
N LEU A 291 22.93 -19.26 12.01
CA LEU A 291 21.57 -19.18 11.46
C LEU A 291 21.35 -20.16 10.30
N THR A 292 22.35 -20.37 9.45
CA THR A 292 22.24 -21.18 8.23
C THR A 292 22.57 -22.64 8.43
N VAL A 293 23.41 -22.98 9.42
CA VAL A 293 23.84 -24.36 9.70
C VAL A 293 23.12 -24.93 10.93
N ASP A 294 23.23 -24.26 12.08
CA ASP A 294 22.67 -24.80 13.34
C ASP A 294 21.15 -24.65 13.42
N PHE A 295 20.61 -23.55 12.89
CA PHE A 295 19.20 -23.20 12.92
C PHE A 295 18.54 -23.14 11.54
N GLU A 296 19.02 -23.94 10.58
CA GLU A 296 18.53 -23.97 9.19
C GLU A 296 17.00 -24.05 9.10
N THR A 297 16.39 -24.96 9.86
CA THR A 297 14.92 -25.15 9.87
C THR A 297 14.19 -23.89 10.34
N PHE A 298 14.68 -23.25 11.41
CA PHE A 298 14.09 -22.00 11.90
C PHE A 298 14.22 -20.90 10.84
N TYR A 299 15.40 -20.76 10.23
CA TYR A 299 15.64 -19.75 9.21
C TYR A 299 14.70 -19.90 8.00
N MET A 300 14.53 -21.13 7.49
CA MET A 300 13.61 -21.42 6.38
C MET A 300 12.16 -21.00 6.70
N PHE A 301 11.63 -21.44 7.86
CA PHE A 301 10.28 -21.07 8.27
C PHE A 301 10.16 -19.57 8.56
N ALA A 302 11.19 -18.94 9.11
CA ALA A 302 11.16 -17.52 9.42
C ALA A 302 11.08 -16.67 8.14
N VAL A 303 11.83 -17.00 7.09
CA VAL A 303 11.74 -16.35 5.77
C VAL A 303 10.34 -16.51 5.16
N ASP A 304 9.77 -17.72 5.24
CA ASP A 304 8.40 -17.98 4.79
C ASP A 304 7.37 -17.15 5.55
N VAL A 305 7.46 -17.11 6.88
CA VAL A 305 6.56 -16.33 7.74
C VAL A 305 6.68 -14.83 7.47
N VAL A 306 7.88 -14.32 7.21
CA VAL A 306 8.09 -12.91 6.82
C VAL A 306 7.34 -12.61 5.51
N SER A 307 7.48 -13.48 4.51
CA SER A 307 6.82 -13.30 3.21
C SER A 307 5.30 -13.36 3.32
N LEU A 308 4.76 -14.33 4.06
CA LEU A 308 3.34 -14.51 4.34
C LEU A 308 2.76 -13.33 5.13
N SER A 309 3.47 -12.88 6.18
CA SER A 309 3.04 -11.74 6.99
C SER A 309 2.97 -10.46 6.17
N THR A 310 3.88 -10.29 5.21
CA THR A 310 3.92 -9.12 4.32
C THR A 310 2.69 -9.08 3.41
N ILE A 311 2.34 -10.19 2.75
CA ILE A 311 1.14 -10.23 1.91
C ILE A 311 -0.15 -10.16 2.74
N PHE A 312 -0.16 -10.72 3.94
CA PHE A 312 -1.30 -10.66 4.85
C PHE A 312 -1.55 -9.24 5.35
N ALA A 313 -0.50 -8.51 5.74
CA ALA A 313 -0.61 -7.09 6.08
C ALA A 313 -1.16 -6.24 4.93
N GLY A 314 -0.80 -6.58 3.68
CA GLY A 314 -1.38 -5.95 2.50
C GLY A 314 -2.86 -6.26 2.29
N ALA A 315 -3.29 -7.50 2.55
CA ALA A 315 -4.70 -7.89 2.53
C ALA A 315 -5.52 -7.17 3.62
N LEU A 316 -4.94 -6.83 4.76
CA LEU A 316 -5.66 -6.10 5.82
C LEU A 316 -5.96 -4.63 5.47
N ARG A 317 -5.39 -4.08 4.40
CA ARG A 317 -5.53 -2.66 4.08
C ARG A 317 -6.96 -2.23 3.82
N LEU A 318 -7.65 -2.86 2.87
CA LEU A 318 -9.04 -2.51 2.55
C LEU A 318 -9.94 -2.67 3.79
N PRO A 319 -9.86 -3.77 4.57
CA PRO A 319 -10.55 -3.90 5.85
C PRO A 319 -10.28 -2.74 6.81
N ILE A 320 -9.02 -2.32 6.99
CA ILE A 320 -8.66 -1.19 7.87
C ILE A 320 -9.29 0.12 7.38
N TYR A 321 -9.28 0.38 6.06
CA TYR A 321 -9.90 1.56 5.48
C TYR A 321 -11.43 1.55 5.67
N ALA A 322 -12.07 0.42 5.40
CA ALA A 322 -13.51 0.27 5.54
C ALA A 322 -13.97 0.41 7.01
N ALA A 323 -13.18 -0.08 7.97
CA ALA A 323 -13.49 0.02 9.39
C ALA A 323 -13.30 1.44 9.93
N CYS A 324 -12.24 2.14 9.52
CA CYS A 324 -11.86 3.43 10.11
C CYS A 324 -12.37 4.66 9.36
N GLN A 325 -12.78 4.55 8.09
CA GLN A 325 -13.16 5.71 7.27
C GLN A 325 -14.59 5.59 6.73
N GLU A 326 -15.55 6.19 7.44
CA GLU A 326 -16.97 6.13 7.08
C GLU A 326 -17.30 6.68 5.69
N ASN A 327 -16.63 7.76 5.27
CA ASN A 327 -16.84 8.37 3.96
C ASN A 327 -16.41 7.41 2.84
N LEU A 328 -15.25 6.77 2.99
CA LEU A 328 -14.75 5.80 2.03
C LEU A 328 -15.60 4.54 2.02
N ARG A 329 -16.10 4.09 3.18
CA ARG A 329 -17.02 2.95 3.27
C ARG A 329 -18.28 3.13 2.42
N LYS A 330 -18.90 4.32 2.45
CA LYS A 330 -20.08 4.60 1.61
C LYS A 330 -19.74 4.52 0.13
N GLU A 331 -18.64 5.16 -0.27
CA GLU A 331 -18.18 5.13 -1.65
C GLU A 331 -17.80 3.71 -2.12
N PHE A 332 -17.18 2.90 -1.26
CA PHE A 332 -16.88 1.49 -1.56
C PHE A 332 -18.16 0.72 -1.84
N LEU A 333 -19.19 0.88 -1.01
CA LEU A 333 -20.47 0.19 -1.19
C LEU A 333 -21.17 0.64 -2.49
N ASP A 334 -21.10 1.92 -2.82
CA ASP A 334 -21.73 2.43 -4.05
C ASP A 334 -21.00 1.93 -5.30
N GLN A 335 -19.66 1.95 -5.30
CA GLN A 335 -18.88 1.38 -6.41
C GLN A 335 -19.07 -0.14 -6.53
N LEU A 336 -19.13 -0.86 -5.41
CA LEU A 336 -19.39 -2.30 -5.40
C LEU A 336 -20.78 -2.61 -5.97
N LYS A 337 -21.80 -1.84 -5.58
CA LYS A 337 -23.16 -1.96 -6.14
C LYS A 337 -23.16 -1.73 -7.64
N ILE A 338 -22.44 -0.73 -8.15
CA ILE A 338 -22.33 -0.47 -9.59
C ILE A 338 -21.68 -1.65 -10.29
N ILE A 339 -20.58 -2.20 -9.77
CA ILE A 339 -19.90 -3.36 -10.37
C ILE A 339 -20.81 -4.59 -10.38
N LEU A 340 -21.52 -4.85 -9.27
CA LEU A 340 -22.45 -5.96 -9.15
C LEU A 340 -23.71 -5.78 -10.01
N SER A 341 -24.22 -4.54 -10.17
CA SER A 341 -25.38 -4.23 -10.99
C SER A 341 -25.07 -4.22 -12.48
N PHE A 342 -23.85 -3.84 -12.88
CA PHE A 342 -23.38 -3.93 -14.27
C PHE A 342 -23.36 -5.38 -14.77
N ASN A 343 -23.08 -6.35 -13.88
CA ASN A 343 -23.23 -7.78 -14.17
C ASN A 343 -24.69 -8.23 -14.35
N ARG A 344 -25.68 -7.47 -13.83
CA ARG A 344 -27.12 -7.72 -14.05
C ARG A 344 -27.65 -7.11 -15.36
N TYR A 345 -26.96 -6.12 -15.93
CA TYR A 345 -27.39 -5.42 -17.14
C TYR A 345 -26.74 -5.90 -18.45
N LYS A 346 -25.93 -6.95 -18.42
CA LYS A 346 -25.42 -7.60 -19.65
C LYS A 346 -26.48 -8.41 -20.42
N GLY A 347 -27.75 -8.31 -20.03
CA GLY A 347 -28.89 -9.04 -20.60
C GLY A 347 -29.99 -8.19 -21.24
N TYR A 348 -29.83 -6.88 -21.41
CA TYR A 348 -30.84 -6.09 -22.14
C TYR A 348 -30.21 -4.95 -22.94
N GLY A 349 -30.53 -4.92 -24.24
CA GLY A 349 -30.14 -3.87 -25.18
C GLY A 349 -30.71 -2.49 -24.83
N PRO A 350 -30.30 -1.44 -25.57
CA PRO A 350 -30.20 -0.09 -25.05
C PRO A 350 -31.55 0.61 -25.03
N THR A 351 -31.83 1.37 -23.97
CA THR A 351 -32.63 2.60 -24.07
C THR A 351 -32.55 3.43 -22.78
N ALA A 352 -32.42 4.75 -22.99
CA ALA A 352 -32.82 5.84 -22.10
C ALA A 352 -31.98 6.16 -20.83
N LYS A 353 -31.08 7.14 -21.02
CA LYS A 353 -30.89 8.38 -20.22
C LYS A 353 -31.15 8.35 -18.71
N ALA A 354 -30.10 8.69 -17.94
CA ALA A 354 -30.24 9.59 -16.80
C ALA A 354 -28.95 10.42 -16.64
N VAL A 355 -29.06 11.71 -16.94
CA VAL A 355 -28.11 12.75 -16.57
C VAL A 355 -28.24 12.96 -15.07
N VAL A 356 -27.17 12.77 -14.32
CA VAL A 356 -27.04 13.26 -12.95
C VAL A 356 -25.95 14.32 -13.00
N GLU A 357 -26.37 15.59 -13.05
CA GLU A 357 -25.48 16.72 -12.80
C GLU A 357 -25.17 16.77 -11.30
N ASP A 358 -23.88 16.75 -10.99
CA ASP A 358 -23.34 16.99 -9.65
C ASP A 358 -23.61 18.44 -9.23
N ILE A 359 -24.55 18.65 -8.31
CA ILE A 359 -24.63 19.87 -7.51
C ILE A 359 -23.61 19.73 -6.37
N GLU A 360 -22.37 20.15 -6.63
CA GLU A 360 -21.33 20.25 -5.61
C GLU A 360 -21.32 21.67 -5.02
N ASP A 361 -21.69 21.75 -3.75
CA ASP A 361 -21.72 22.93 -2.89
C ASP A 361 -20.33 23.61 -2.78
N ARG A 362 -20.16 24.71 -3.53
CA ARG A 362 -19.07 25.67 -3.33
C ARG A 362 -19.64 27.01 -2.92
N ARG A 363 -19.61 27.31 -1.61
CA ARG A 363 -19.63 28.70 -1.10
C ARG A 363 -18.26 29.09 -0.57
N THR A 364 -17.55 29.89 -1.36
CA THR A 364 -16.61 30.92 -0.86
C THR A 364 -17.39 32.21 -0.61
N PRO A 365 -17.10 32.99 0.45
CA PRO A 365 -17.81 34.24 0.69
C PRO A 365 -17.12 35.40 -0.04
N GLU A 366 -17.87 36.13 -0.86
CA GLU A 366 -17.57 37.54 -1.16
C GLU A 366 -18.85 38.37 -1.11
N PRO A 367 -18.74 39.68 -0.80
CA PRO A 367 -19.81 40.49 -0.24
C PRO A 367 -20.62 41.21 -1.33
N ASN A 368 -21.83 41.62 -0.94
CA ASN A 368 -22.79 42.46 -1.68
C ASN A 368 -23.56 41.74 -2.81
N GLY A 369 -24.81 41.38 -2.50
CA GLY A 369 -25.76 40.93 -3.50
C GLY A 369 -27.07 40.49 -2.87
N THR A 370 -28.10 41.31 -3.06
CA THR A 370 -29.50 41.17 -2.66
C THR A 370 -30.05 39.76 -2.94
N VAL A 371 -30.63 39.12 -1.92
CA VAL A 371 -31.24 37.78 -2.03
C VAL A 371 -32.65 37.91 -2.63
N LEU A 372 -32.84 37.43 -3.85
CA LEU A 372 -34.14 37.12 -4.45
C LEU A 372 -34.55 35.71 -4.03
N LEU A 373 -35.61 35.60 -3.23
CA LEU A 373 -36.30 34.34 -2.98
C LEU A 373 -37.24 34.06 -4.16
N VAL A 374 -36.94 33.01 -4.93
CA VAL A 374 -37.86 32.45 -5.94
C VAL A 374 -38.61 31.30 -5.27
N GLU A 375 -39.87 31.55 -4.96
CA GLU A 375 -40.82 30.56 -4.45
C GLU A 375 -41.41 29.79 -5.66
N SER A 376 -41.25 28.47 -5.67
CA SER A 376 -41.79 27.59 -6.71
C SER A 376 -43.26 27.29 -6.39
N ALA A 377 -44.17 28.02 -7.04
CA ALA A 377 -45.59 27.70 -7.06
C ALA A 377 -45.92 26.99 -8.38
N THR A 378 -46.32 25.73 -8.29
CA THR A 378 -46.92 24.94 -9.37
C THR A 378 -48.27 25.53 -9.75
N ALA A 379 -48.40 26.02 -10.98
CA ALA A 379 -49.62 26.59 -11.53
C ALA A 379 -50.55 25.49 -12.07
N ASN A 380 -51.77 25.40 -11.52
CA ASN A 380 -52.97 24.95 -12.23
C ASN A 380 -53.79 26.21 -12.55
N CYS A 381 -54.00 26.51 -13.83
CA CYS A 381 -54.79 27.66 -14.29
C CYS A 381 -56.19 27.21 -14.74
N GLU A 382 -57.23 27.80 -14.15
CA GLU A 382 -58.55 28.00 -14.76
C GLU A 382 -59.05 29.44 -14.54
N ALA A 383 -59.44 30.06 -15.66
CA ALA A 383 -60.43 31.13 -15.88
C ALA A 383 -60.39 32.51 -15.14
N THR A 384 -60.09 33.55 -15.95
CA THR A 384 -60.70 34.92 -16.02
C THR A 384 -60.32 36.05 -15.01
N PRO A 385 -60.45 37.35 -15.41
CA PRO A 385 -59.37 38.34 -15.25
C PRO A 385 -59.70 39.54 -14.34
N THR A 386 -58.67 40.14 -13.75
CA THR A 386 -58.60 41.61 -13.53
C THR A 386 -57.16 42.04 -13.24
N CYS A 387 -56.56 42.80 -14.17
CA CYS A 387 -55.29 43.51 -13.98
C CYS A 387 -55.53 44.87 -13.31
N LYS A 388 -54.67 45.26 -12.35
CA LYS A 388 -54.36 46.67 -12.06
C LYS A 388 -52.87 46.82 -11.75
N VAL A 389 -52.20 47.58 -12.60
CA VAL A 389 -50.78 47.98 -12.53
C VAL A 389 -50.67 49.24 -11.69
N ILE A 390 -49.74 49.31 -10.73
CA ILE A 390 -49.27 50.58 -10.15
C ILE A 390 -47.74 50.52 -9.98
N HIS A 391 -47.05 51.35 -10.77
CA HIS A 391 -45.65 51.75 -10.58
C HIS A 391 -45.49 52.62 -9.33
N LYS A 392 -44.39 52.49 -8.59
CA LYS A 392 -44.02 53.46 -7.53
C LYS A 392 -42.64 54.05 -7.80
N SER A 393 -42.62 55.34 -8.11
CA SER A 393 -41.46 56.23 -8.11
C SER A 393 -41.21 56.80 -6.71
N SER A 394 -39.96 57.15 -6.47
CA SER A 394 -39.37 57.80 -5.31
C SER A 394 -39.97 59.16 -4.93
N GLN A 395 -40.19 59.42 -3.64
CA GLN A 395 -39.86 60.69 -2.96
C GLN A 395 -40.05 60.64 -1.42
N THR A 396 -39.21 61.43 -0.78
CA THR A 396 -38.98 61.80 0.63
C THR A 396 -40.15 62.50 1.35
N GLU A 397 -40.28 62.31 2.69
CA GLU A 397 -40.28 63.40 3.71
C GLU A 397 -40.54 62.91 5.16
N SER A 398 -39.88 63.61 6.08
CA SER A 398 -39.99 63.81 7.55
C SER A 398 -41.19 63.24 8.32
N ASP A 399 -40.99 62.70 9.55
CA ASP A 399 -40.87 63.48 10.80
C ASP A 399 -40.89 62.59 12.07
N ARG A 400 -40.27 63.09 13.16
CA ARG A 400 -40.50 62.78 14.60
C ARG A 400 -40.07 61.40 15.19
N LEU A 401 -39.05 61.37 16.04
CA LEU A 401 -39.16 61.67 17.49
C LEU A 401 -37.77 61.56 18.17
N LEU A 402 -37.40 62.62 18.89
CA LEU A 402 -36.23 62.75 19.75
C LEU A 402 -36.73 62.65 21.21
N CYS A 403 -36.19 61.76 22.06
CA CYS A 403 -35.94 62.01 23.49
C CYS A 403 -35.44 60.77 24.27
N GLU A 404 -34.37 61.00 25.02
CA GLU A 404 -34.09 60.52 26.39
C GLU A 404 -33.58 59.08 26.64
N LYS A 405 -32.28 58.96 26.93
CA LYS A 405 -31.76 58.71 28.31
C LYS A 405 -30.24 58.58 28.35
N VAL A 406 -29.60 59.51 29.07
CA VAL A 406 -28.27 59.37 29.68
C VAL A 406 -28.38 59.86 31.12
N GLN A 407 -27.66 59.15 32.02
CA GLN A 407 -27.22 59.48 33.39
C GLN A 407 -28.04 59.06 34.62
N SER A 408 -27.47 58.07 35.34
CA SER A 408 -27.18 58.01 36.79
C SER A 408 -26.45 56.68 37.03
N VAL A 409 -25.26 56.53 37.63
CA VAL A 409 -24.47 57.26 38.62
C VAL A 409 -22.98 57.08 38.29
#